data_AF-A0A166DFT4-F1
#
_entry.id   AF-A0A166DFT4-F1
#
_cell.length_a   1.000
_cell.length_b   1.000
_cell.length_c   1.000
_cell.angle_alpha   90.00
_cell.angle_beta   90.00
_cell.angle_gamma   90.00
#
_symmetry.space_group_name_H-M   'P 1'
#
loop_
_entity.id
_entity.type
_entity.pdbx_description
1 polymer ?
#
loop_
_entity_poly.entity_id
_entity_poly.type
_entity_poly.pdbx_seq_one_letter_code
_entity_poly.pdbx_strand_id
1 'polypeptide(L)'
;MSGETALLSSLYYYQDIRVIQLSITDPFRLDVYIVRETYKFCYSGYRENTYAGMSLLSRLGVDPSSDPSSPIRVNLRIDDLEERTLGGPSADELRTRSRREKARSTTCHAVKSRALGVTNAQDQCRKLHVPSLRSLIPSKDESYLPVTLFPPRWSRRWLAEAIIHFEQPRAEWRIRAWMKDNPRLPLTTLLTKALNHHIPFTLEVPSSTIPKWTRPPHSYLVWEVSASEYYTGVSQARPITHNAVGTEYAREYKLSVLEILNRPNSTAFFFEGRLLARLASHYGNPGLMSRAMEGPSAAMTLHGSGHLDFSRSTRRESISDPERNVLLGQSRPGGSKTETQYIWPPTVIFQARFLPFDGRWNDDCEKWFLERAENIKGGFVDPKTEGGWWNYFRHSKRCKCTTDDEWRDIETAITTANGDSWEGKRLSEIFDITSPGNDYMDP
;
A
#
# COMPACT_ATOMS: atom_id res chain seq x y z
N MET A 1 -58.51 10.79 -1.46
CA MET A 1 -57.94 10.80 -2.83
C MET A 1 -57.12 12.08 -2.96
N SER A 2 -55.82 12.01 -2.69
CA SER A 2 -54.86 13.10 -2.85
C SER A 2 -53.57 12.46 -3.36
N GLY A 3 -53.17 12.83 -4.57
CA GLY A 3 -51.96 12.34 -5.22
C GLY A 3 -50.73 13.02 -4.65
N GLU A 4 -49.75 12.23 -4.24
CA GLU A 4 -48.39 12.69 -3.98
C GLU A 4 -47.56 12.54 -5.26
N THR A 5 -47.23 13.70 -5.84
CA THR A 5 -46.21 13.86 -6.87
C THR A 5 -44.83 13.69 -6.22
N ALA A 6 -44.20 12.54 -6.44
CA ALA A 6 -42.80 12.33 -6.08
C ALA A 6 -41.90 13.14 -7.04
N LEU A 7 -41.22 14.16 -6.50
CA LEU A 7 -40.16 14.89 -7.19
C LEU A 7 -38.92 13.99 -7.32
N LEU A 8 -38.65 13.52 -8.54
CA LEU A 8 -37.37 12.91 -8.91
C LEU A 8 -36.30 14.01 -8.94
N SER A 9 -35.42 14.03 -7.93
CA SER A 9 -34.22 14.84 -7.95
C SER A 9 -33.25 14.31 -9.02
N SER A 10 -33.02 15.10 -10.05
CA SER A 10 -31.99 14.84 -11.06
C SER A 10 -30.64 15.31 -10.51
N LEU A 11 -29.68 14.40 -10.35
CA LEU A 11 -28.30 14.75 -10.02
C LEU A 11 -27.56 15.10 -11.31
N TYR A 12 -27.11 16.34 -11.43
CA TYR A 12 -26.25 16.81 -12.51
C TYR A 12 -24.80 16.72 -12.07
N TYR A 13 -23.97 16.03 -12.85
CA TYR A 13 -22.52 16.06 -12.69
C TYR A 13 -21.96 17.10 -13.67
N TYR A 14 -21.11 18.00 -13.17
CA TYR A 14 -20.41 18.98 -13.99
C TYR A 14 -18.93 18.65 -14.00
N GLN A 15 -18.36 18.46 -15.19
CA GLN A 15 -16.93 18.35 -15.39
C GLN A 15 -16.48 19.55 -16.23
N ASP A 16 -15.74 20.47 -15.60
CA ASP A 16 -15.14 21.61 -16.30
C ASP A 16 -13.82 21.14 -16.92
N ILE A 17 -13.78 20.98 -18.25
CA ILE A 17 -12.56 20.63 -18.98
C ILE A 17 -11.95 21.93 -19.51
N ARG A 18 -10.70 22.20 -19.11
CA ARG A 18 -9.91 23.32 -19.65
C ARG A 18 -9.12 22.86 -20.84
N VAL A 19 -9.49 23.34 -22.02
CA VAL A 19 -8.75 23.08 -23.25
C VAL A 19 -7.92 24.31 -23.56
N ILE A 20 -6.60 24.13 -23.63
CA ILE A 20 -5.65 25.17 -24.04
C ILE A 20 -5.31 24.89 -25.50
N GLN A 21 -5.73 25.78 -26.39
CA GLN A 21 -5.42 25.67 -27.82
C GLN A 21 -4.42 26.75 -28.21
N LEU A 22 -3.28 26.34 -28.75
CA LEU A 22 -2.28 27.26 -29.29
C LEU A 22 -2.70 27.66 -30.71
N SER A 23 -2.82 28.97 -30.93
CA SER A 23 -3.13 29.53 -32.26
C SER A 23 -1.94 29.33 -33.19
N ILE A 24 -2.18 28.68 -34.34
CA ILE A 24 -1.14 28.39 -35.33
C ILE A 24 -0.69 29.68 -36.06
N THR A 25 -1.54 30.70 -36.11
CA THR A 25 -1.25 31.96 -36.83
C THR A 25 -0.67 33.06 -35.95
N ASP A 26 -0.76 32.94 -34.62
CA ASP A 26 -0.18 33.92 -33.69
C ASP A 26 0.35 33.21 -32.43
N PRO A 27 1.64 32.84 -32.39
CA PRO A 27 2.19 31.95 -31.36
C PRO A 27 2.25 32.58 -29.95
N PHE A 28 1.91 33.87 -29.80
CA PHE A 28 1.88 34.56 -28.52
C PHE A 28 0.49 34.71 -27.92
N ARG A 29 -0.56 34.25 -28.61
CA ARG A 29 -1.94 34.32 -28.12
C ARG A 29 -2.41 32.95 -27.65
N LEU A 30 -2.67 32.85 -26.35
CA LEU A 30 -3.11 31.63 -25.68
C LEU A 30 -4.60 31.78 -25.36
N ASP A 31 -5.46 31.13 -26.15
CA ASP A 31 -6.89 31.15 -25.92
C ASP A 31 -7.28 29.94 -25.04
N VAL A 32 -7.91 30.22 -23.91
CA VAL A 32 -8.37 29.21 -22.95
C VAL A 32 -9.88 29.12 -23.03
N TYR A 33 -10.38 27.96 -23.47
CA TYR A 33 -11.81 27.67 -23.50
C TYR A 33 -12.18 26.75 -22.34
N ILE A 34 -13.30 27.05 -21.69
CA ILE A 34 -13.92 26.18 -20.70
C ILE A 34 -15.10 25.52 -21.39
N VAL A 35 -14.98 24.22 -21.67
CA VAL A 35 -16.07 23.43 -22.23
C VAL A 35 -16.80 22.76 -21.08
N ARG A 36 -18.11 23.02 -20.99
CA ARG A 36 -19.01 22.42 -20.01
C ARG A 36 -19.86 21.35 -20.69
N GLU A 37 -19.60 20.10 -20.37
CA GLU A 37 -20.46 19.00 -20.79
C GLU A 37 -21.40 18.60 -19.65
N THR A 38 -22.68 18.42 -20.00
CA THR A 38 -23.73 17.98 -19.09
C THR A 38 -24.21 16.59 -19.49
N TYR A 39 -24.01 15.63 -18.59
CA TYR A 39 -24.46 14.26 -18.79
C TYR A 39 -25.76 14.02 -18.02
N LYS A 40 -26.78 13.48 -18.71
CA LYS A 40 -28.07 13.10 -18.14
C LYS A 40 -28.23 11.58 -18.24
N PHE A 41 -28.27 10.90 -17.10
CA PHE A 41 -28.49 9.45 -17.05
C PHE A 41 -29.95 9.15 -16.71
N CYS A 42 -30.59 8.30 -17.52
CA CYS A 42 -31.88 7.68 -17.22
C CYS A 42 -31.63 6.21 -16.86
N TYR A 43 -32.03 5.78 -15.67
CA TYR A 43 -31.97 4.38 -15.26
C TYR A 43 -33.22 3.63 -15.74
N SER A 44 -33.05 2.71 -16.70
CA SER A 44 -33.99 1.61 -16.92
C SER A 44 -33.48 0.39 -16.16
N GLY A 45 -34.36 -0.23 -15.36
CA GLY A 45 -34.02 -1.29 -14.43
C GLY A 45 -33.77 -2.65 -15.07
N TYR A 46 -33.16 -3.55 -14.28
CA TYR A 46 -33.30 -4.99 -14.46
C TYR A 46 -33.48 -5.69 -13.10
N ARG A 47 -34.46 -6.60 -13.11
CA ARG A 47 -34.93 -7.47 -12.02
C ARG A 47 -34.13 -8.78 -11.99
N GLU A 48 -34.08 -9.33 -10.78
CA GLU A 48 -33.98 -10.76 -10.43
C GLU A 48 -32.66 -11.50 -10.70
N ASN A 49 -31.78 -11.52 -9.68
CA ASN A 49 -30.86 -12.63 -9.44
C ASN A 49 -30.97 -13.06 -7.97
N THR A 50 -31.52 -14.25 -7.72
CA THR A 50 -31.86 -14.78 -6.39
C THR A 50 -30.67 -15.29 -5.57
N TYR A 51 -29.42 -15.12 -6.05
CA TYR A 51 -28.23 -15.66 -5.37
C TYR A 51 -27.10 -14.65 -5.10
N ALA A 52 -27.31 -13.37 -5.39
CA ALA A 52 -26.36 -12.31 -5.03
C ALA A 52 -26.44 -12.02 -3.52
N GLY A 53 -25.54 -12.60 -2.71
CA GLY A 53 -25.38 -12.23 -1.29
C GLY A 53 -25.11 -13.33 -0.26
N MET A 54 -24.79 -14.57 -0.64
CA MET A 54 -24.46 -15.61 0.37
C MET A 54 -23.00 -15.57 0.82
N SER A 55 -22.76 -15.65 2.13
CA SER A 55 -21.41 -15.66 2.72
C SER A 55 -20.70 -17.01 2.57
N LEU A 56 -19.37 -17.00 2.65
CA LEU A 56 -18.51 -18.16 2.45
C LEU A 56 -18.74 -19.26 3.52
N LEU A 57 -19.11 -18.87 4.75
CA LEU A 57 -19.34 -19.80 5.87
C LEU A 57 -20.61 -20.64 5.73
N SER A 58 -21.65 -20.13 5.05
CA SER A 58 -22.87 -20.91 4.76
C SER A 58 -22.59 -22.12 3.87
N ARG A 59 -21.43 -22.16 3.21
CA ARG A 59 -21.03 -23.20 2.26
C ARG A 59 -20.10 -24.27 2.86
N LEU A 60 -19.58 -24.06 4.08
CA LEU A 60 -18.58 -24.93 4.69
C LEU A 60 -19.10 -25.82 5.84
N GLY A 61 -20.41 -25.77 6.14
CA GLY A 61 -21.04 -26.74 7.05
C GLY A 61 -20.52 -26.75 8.50
N VAL A 62 -19.99 -25.63 9.00
CA VAL A 62 -19.45 -25.53 10.37
C VAL A 62 -20.43 -24.77 11.26
N ASP A 63 -20.90 -25.46 12.30
CA ASP A 63 -21.82 -24.96 13.32
C ASP A 63 -21.12 -23.96 14.27
N PRO A 64 -21.59 -22.70 14.40
CA PRO A 64 -20.97 -21.71 15.26
C PRO A 64 -21.63 -21.70 16.65
N SER A 65 -21.39 -22.73 17.46
CA SER A 65 -21.73 -22.70 18.89
C SER A 65 -20.54 -23.12 19.75
N SER A 66 -19.63 -22.18 20.02
CA SER A 66 -18.76 -22.25 21.19
C SER A 66 -18.28 -20.86 21.57
N ASP A 67 -18.90 -20.34 22.63
CA ASP A 67 -18.52 -19.13 23.36
C ASP A 67 -17.28 -19.42 24.22
N PRO A 68 -16.32 -18.48 24.30
CA PRO A 68 -15.59 -18.34 25.55
C PRO A 68 -15.51 -16.86 25.95
N SER A 69 -16.38 -16.51 26.89
CA SER A 69 -16.30 -15.30 27.70
C SER A 69 -15.34 -15.51 28.88
N SER A 70 -14.31 -14.65 29.00
CA SER A 70 -13.69 -14.23 30.28
C SER A 70 -12.66 -13.12 30.05
N PRO A 71 -12.75 -11.97 30.73
CA PRO A 71 -11.79 -10.88 30.60
C PRO A 71 -10.62 -11.06 31.57
N ILE A 72 -9.40 -10.98 31.05
CA ILE A 72 -8.16 -10.90 31.83
C ILE A 72 -8.01 -9.44 32.32
N ARG A 73 -8.05 -9.23 33.65
CA ARG A 73 -7.68 -7.96 34.28
C ARG A 73 -6.17 -7.90 34.44
N VAL A 74 -5.53 -6.93 33.79
CA VAL A 74 -4.11 -6.58 34.02
C VAL A 74 -4.07 -5.29 34.82
N ASN A 75 -3.54 -5.36 36.04
CA ASN A 75 -3.20 -4.20 36.86
C ASN A 75 -1.87 -3.61 36.35
N LEU A 76 -1.91 -2.37 35.85
CA LEU A 76 -0.71 -1.57 35.61
C LEU A 76 -0.55 -0.58 36.76
N ARG A 77 0.57 -0.71 37.48
CA ARG A 77 1.07 0.30 38.42
C ARG A 77 1.67 1.45 37.63
N ILE A 78 1.36 2.66 38.06
CA ILE A 78 1.96 3.92 37.63
C ILE A 78 3.01 4.24 38.69
N ASP A 79 4.29 4.16 38.34
CA ASP A 79 5.38 4.71 39.14
C ASP A 79 6.26 5.59 38.23
N ASP A 80 6.45 6.82 38.71
CA ASP A 80 7.54 7.79 38.53
C ASP A 80 7.98 8.25 37.13
N LEU A 81 7.58 9.50 36.83
CA LEU A 81 8.09 10.33 35.74
C LEU A 81 9.13 11.31 36.30
N GLU A 82 10.42 10.96 36.21
CA GLU A 82 11.52 11.91 36.41
C GLU A 82 11.76 12.72 35.13
N GLU A 83 11.66 14.05 35.25
CA GLU A 83 12.06 15.02 34.24
C GLU A 83 13.57 14.91 33.95
N ARG A 84 13.92 14.29 32.82
CA ARG A 84 15.26 14.40 32.23
C ARG A 84 15.28 15.51 31.18
N THR A 85 15.89 16.62 31.53
CA THR A 85 16.29 17.68 30.61
C THR A 85 17.34 17.15 29.64
N LEU A 86 16.99 17.03 28.36
CA LEU A 86 17.90 16.65 27.28
C LEU A 86 18.81 17.83 26.92
N GLY A 87 20.08 17.76 27.31
CA GLY A 87 21.12 18.66 26.84
C GLY A 87 21.35 18.49 25.33
N GLY A 88 21.37 19.60 24.59
CA GLY A 88 21.68 19.62 23.16
C GLY A 88 23.11 19.16 22.86
N PRO A 89 23.40 18.81 21.59
CA PRO A 89 24.70 18.30 21.17
C PRO A 89 25.79 19.34 21.42
N SER A 90 26.92 18.87 21.97
CA SER A 90 28.10 19.69 22.26
C SER A 90 28.67 20.31 20.97
N ALA A 91 29.28 21.49 21.08
CA ALA A 91 29.99 22.14 19.98
C ALA A 91 31.07 21.24 19.33
N ASP A 92 31.63 20.29 20.09
CA ASP A 92 32.58 19.31 19.57
C ASP A 92 31.92 18.19 18.77
N GLU A 93 30.68 17.79 19.08
CA GLU A 93 29.91 16.87 18.24
C GLU A 93 29.60 17.51 16.88
N LEU A 94 29.23 18.79 16.87
CA LEU A 94 28.98 19.55 15.64
C LEU A 94 30.25 19.68 14.78
N ARG A 95 31.43 19.89 15.38
CA ARG A 95 32.71 19.92 14.65
C ARG A 95 33.10 18.56 14.08
N THR A 96 32.90 17.48 14.83
CA THR A 96 33.18 16.12 14.33
C THR A 96 32.25 15.75 13.18
N ARG A 97 30.99 16.22 13.23
CA ARG A 97 29.99 16.04 12.17
C ARG A 97 30.38 16.75 10.88
N SER A 98 30.82 18.00 10.96
CA SER A 98 31.25 18.78 9.79
C SER A 98 32.51 18.19 9.11
N ARG A 99 33.43 17.59 9.90
CA ARG A 99 34.62 16.90 9.35
C ARG A 99 34.25 15.60 8.59
N ARG A 100 33.30 14.81 9.09
CA ARG A 100 32.83 13.59 8.40
C ARG A 100 32.14 13.90 7.07
N GLU A 101 31.41 15.00 7.00
CA GLU A 101 30.72 15.46 5.80
C GLU A 101 31.71 15.93 4.72
N LYS A 102 32.75 16.67 5.12
CA LYS A 102 33.82 17.11 4.20
C LYS A 102 34.61 15.93 3.62
N ALA A 103 34.92 14.90 4.42
CA ALA A 103 35.62 13.70 3.98
C ALA A 103 34.81 12.84 2.98
N ARG A 104 33.48 12.77 3.14
CA ARG A 104 32.60 12.08 2.18
C ARG A 104 32.56 12.79 0.82
N SER A 105 32.55 14.12 0.79
CA SER A 105 32.62 14.88 -0.46
C SER A 105 33.97 14.76 -1.18
N THR A 106 35.09 14.58 -0.47
CA THR A 106 36.41 14.43 -1.10
C THR A 106 36.62 13.04 -1.73
N THR A 107 35.97 12.01 -1.17
CA THR A 107 36.14 10.61 -1.62
C THR A 107 35.44 10.34 -2.96
N CYS A 108 34.41 11.11 -3.32
CA CYS A 108 33.72 10.99 -4.62
C CYS A 108 34.52 11.55 -5.82
N HIS A 109 35.52 12.41 -5.59
CA HIS A 109 36.32 12.98 -6.69
C HIS A 109 37.59 12.16 -7.01
N ALA A 110 38.04 11.26 -6.13
CA ALA A 110 39.31 10.56 -6.26
C ALA A 110 39.27 9.23 -7.07
N VAL A 111 38.10 8.80 -7.57
CA VAL A 111 37.95 7.51 -8.30
C VAL A 111 37.94 7.67 -9.83
N LYS A 112 38.23 8.87 -10.36
CA LYS A 112 38.10 9.16 -11.82
C LYS A 112 39.37 9.06 -12.65
N SER A 113 40.46 8.49 -12.16
CA SER A 113 41.73 8.42 -12.90
C SER A 113 42.44 7.07 -12.76
N ARG A 114 41.85 6.01 -13.32
CA ARG A 114 42.59 4.82 -13.77
C ARG A 114 41.74 3.95 -14.71
N ALA A 115 41.81 4.25 -16.01
CA ALA A 115 41.33 3.35 -17.04
C ALA A 115 42.23 3.53 -18.27
N LEU A 116 43.18 2.62 -18.47
CA LEU A 116 43.83 2.29 -19.75
C LEU A 116 44.55 0.94 -19.57
N GLY A 117 44.19 -0.06 -20.39
CA GLY A 117 44.72 -1.43 -20.42
C GLY A 117 43.60 -2.49 -20.43
N VAL A 118 43.09 -2.97 -21.59
CA VAL A 118 43.54 -4.19 -22.34
C VAL A 118 43.23 -5.46 -21.50
N THR A 119 42.49 -6.50 -21.88
CA THR A 119 42.07 -7.13 -23.16
C THR A 119 40.96 -8.17 -22.92
N ASN A 120 40.17 -8.44 -23.97
CA ASN A 120 39.50 -9.70 -24.34
C ASN A 120 39.36 -10.83 -23.31
N ALA A 121 38.12 -11.10 -22.89
CA ALA A 121 37.63 -12.43 -22.53
C ALA A 121 36.17 -12.56 -23.02
N GLN A 122 35.98 -13.13 -24.22
CA GLN A 122 35.34 -14.45 -24.40
C GLN A 122 33.93 -14.57 -23.79
N ASP A 123 32.95 -14.04 -24.52
CA ASP A 123 31.91 -14.80 -25.24
C ASP A 123 31.59 -16.25 -24.78
N GLN A 124 31.25 -16.42 -23.50
CA GLN A 124 30.44 -17.55 -23.04
C GLN A 124 29.42 -17.11 -21.98
N CYS A 125 28.25 -16.66 -22.44
CA CYS A 125 27.01 -16.52 -21.65
C CYS A 125 25.87 -16.45 -22.66
N ARG A 126 24.74 -17.16 -22.59
CA ARG A 126 24.14 -18.06 -21.60
C ARG A 126 23.09 -18.83 -22.40
N LYS A 127 23.02 -20.16 -22.25
CA LYS A 127 21.77 -20.88 -22.54
C LYS A 127 20.67 -20.20 -21.73
N LEU A 128 19.63 -19.71 -22.41
CA LEU A 128 18.45 -19.09 -21.81
C LEU A 128 17.78 -20.12 -20.91
N HIS A 129 18.16 -20.10 -19.63
CA HIS A 129 17.47 -20.80 -18.57
C HIS A 129 16.16 -20.04 -18.37
N VAL A 130 15.05 -20.63 -18.84
CA VAL A 130 13.69 -20.21 -18.48
C VAL A 130 13.68 -20.02 -16.95
N PRO A 131 13.24 -18.88 -16.41
CA PRO A 131 13.10 -18.75 -14.98
C PRO A 131 12.17 -19.85 -14.52
N SER A 132 12.73 -20.77 -13.75
CA SER A 132 11.95 -21.76 -13.07
C SER A 132 10.89 -21.04 -12.24
N LEU A 133 9.67 -21.60 -12.16
CA LEU A 133 8.62 -21.24 -11.19
C LEU A 133 9.18 -20.91 -9.78
N ARG A 134 10.36 -21.46 -9.44
CA ARG A 134 11.21 -21.08 -8.31
C ARG A 134 11.49 -19.57 -8.13
N SER A 135 11.30 -18.69 -9.10
CA SER A 135 11.41 -17.23 -8.89
C SER A 135 10.15 -16.61 -8.26
N LEU A 136 9.00 -17.28 -8.40
CA LEU A 136 7.72 -16.89 -7.80
C LEU A 136 7.57 -17.44 -6.39
N ILE A 137 8.11 -18.63 -6.20
CA ILE A 137 8.12 -19.33 -4.93
C ILE A 137 9.28 -18.75 -4.14
N PRO A 138 9.06 -18.22 -2.93
CA PRO A 138 10.17 -17.84 -2.08
C PRO A 138 11.11 -19.04 -1.94
N SER A 139 12.41 -18.76 -2.03
CA SER A 139 13.44 -19.78 -1.78
C SER A 139 13.10 -20.50 -0.47
N LYS A 140 13.35 -21.82 -0.38
CA LYS A 140 13.12 -22.59 0.86
C LYS A 140 13.83 -21.99 2.08
N ASP A 141 14.85 -21.17 1.83
CA ASP A 141 15.66 -20.49 2.85
C ASP A 141 15.12 -19.10 3.22
N GLU A 142 14.00 -18.64 2.66
CA GLU A 142 13.34 -17.38 3.02
C GLU A 142 12.58 -17.51 4.36
N SER A 143 13.31 -17.83 5.43
CA SER A 143 12.83 -17.74 6.81
C SER A 143 12.94 -16.30 7.27
N TYR A 144 11.94 -15.46 6.99
CA TYR A 144 12.01 -14.04 7.35
C TYR A 144 11.19 -13.66 8.57
N LEU A 145 11.90 -12.87 9.39
CA LEU A 145 11.58 -12.18 10.63
C LEU A 145 11.29 -13.04 11.86
N PRO A 146 11.81 -12.61 13.03
CA PRO A 146 11.62 -13.31 14.29
C PRO A 146 10.12 -13.41 14.55
N VAL A 147 9.65 -14.64 14.69
CA VAL A 147 8.31 -14.99 15.15
C VAL A 147 8.01 -14.09 16.34
N THR A 148 7.11 -13.12 16.17
CA THR A 148 6.51 -12.46 17.34
C THR A 148 5.91 -13.60 18.17
N LEU A 149 6.16 -13.61 19.48
CA LEU A 149 5.76 -14.70 20.37
C LEU A 149 4.29 -15.10 20.22
N PHE A 150 3.46 -14.16 19.74
CA PHE A 150 2.13 -14.41 19.22
C PHE A 150 1.99 -13.73 17.84
N PRO A 151 1.99 -14.48 16.72
CA PRO A 151 1.65 -13.89 15.43
C PRO A 151 0.20 -13.41 15.47
N PRO A 152 -0.11 -12.24 14.90
CA PRO A 152 -1.48 -11.76 14.82
C PRO A 152 -2.35 -12.80 14.09
N ARG A 153 -3.58 -12.97 14.59
CA ARG A 153 -4.50 -14.00 14.10
C ARG A 153 -5.62 -13.35 13.32
N TRP A 154 -5.82 -13.81 12.10
CA TRP A 154 -6.97 -13.44 11.28
C TRP A 154 -8.29 -13.77 12.00
N SER A 155 -9.15 -12.77 12.07
CA SER A 155 -10.54 -12.95 12.49
C SER A 155 -11.24 -13.88 11.50
N ARG A 156 -11.75 -15.01 12.01
CA ARG A 156 -12.51 -15.98 11.19
C ARG A 156 -13.75 -15.33 10.58
N ARG A 157 -14.41 -14.48 11.38
CA ARG A 157 -15.56 -13.70 10.94
C ARG A 157 -15.17 -12.76 9.80
N TRP A 158 -13.96 -12.21 9.84
CA TRP A 158 -13.50 -11.27 8.83
C TRP A 158 -13.33 -11.95 7.48
N LEU A 159 -12.59 -13.05 7.46
CA LEU A 159 -12.36 -13.83 6.25
C LEU A 159 -13.62 -14.52 5.71
N ALA A 160 -14.65 -14.70 6.54
CA ALA A 160 -15.92 -15.28 6.12
C ALA A 160 -16.79 -14.32 5.29
N GLU A 161 -16.64 -13.02 5.54
CA GLU A 161 -17.46 -11.96 4.92
C GLU A 161 -16.67 -11.14 3.90
N ALA A 162 -15.34 -11.08 4.03
CA ALA A 162 -14.48 -10.34 3.13
C ALA A 162 -14.33 -11.03 1.77
N ILE A 163 -14.36 -10.23 0.71
CA ILE A 163 -14.00 -10.60 -0.65
C ILE A 163 -12.56 -10.15 -0.86
N ILE A 164 -11.69 -11.08 -1.23
CA ILE A 164 -10.27 -10.81 -1.46
C ILE A 164 -10.08 -10.49 -2.94
N HIS A 165 -9.42 -9.37 -3.22
CA HIS A 165 -9.14 -8.95 -4.59
C HIS A 165 -7.67 -8.58 -4.77
N PHE A 166 -7.11 -8.88 -5.93
CA PHE A 166 -5.74 -8.54 -6.29
C PHE A 166 -5.80 -7.60 -7.49
N GLU A 167 -5.55 -6.30 -7.25
CA GLU A 167 -5.56 -5.30 -8.33
C GLU A 167 -4.44 -5.52 -9.35
N GLN A 168 -3.40 -6.28 -8.98
CA GLN A 168 -2.30 -6.61 -9.88
C GLN A 168 -2.31 -8.11 -10.20
N PRO A 169 -2.39 -8.48 -11.49
CA PRO A 169 -2.33 -9.89 -11.90
C PRO A 169 -1.08 -10.61 -11.39
N ARG A 170 0.07 -9.92 -11.35
CA ARG A 170 1.34 -10.47 -10.83
C ARG A 170 1.27 -10.82 -9.34
N ALA A 171 0.54 -10.05 -8.54
CA ALA A 171 0.33 -10.36 -7.13
C ALA A 171 -0.49 -11.64 -7.00
N GLU A 172 -1.59 -11.74 -7.76
CA GLU A 172 -2.43 -12.92 -7.79
C GLU A 172 -1.69 -14.19 -8.23
N TRP A 173 -0.91 -14.11 -9.33
CA TRP A 173 -0.16 -15.26 -9.84
C TRP A 173 0.85 -15.80 -8.83
N ARG A 174 1.48 -14.93 -8.02
CA ARG A 174 2.37 -15.35 -6.94
C ARG A 174 1.63 -16.13 -5.86
N ILE A 175 0.46 -15.64 -5.45
CA ILE A 175 -0.40 -16.32 -4.49
C ILE A 175 -0.83 -17.69 -5.03
N ARG A 176 -1.23 -17.76 -6.30
CA ARG A 176 -1.58 -19.02 -6.98
C ARG A 176 -0.41 -19.99 -7.05
N ALA A 177 0.79 -19.51 -7.37
CA ALA A 177 1.99 -20.34 -7.38
C ALA A 177 2.27 -20.94 -6.00
N TRP A 178 2.20 -20.14 -4.92
CA TRP A 178 2.38 -20.64 -3.55
C TRP A 178 1.38 -21.72 -3.17
N MET A 179 0.12 -21.55 -3.59
CA MET A 179 -0.92 -22.55 -3.38
C MET A 179 -0.67 -23.82 -4.19
N LYS A 180 -0.21 -23.69 -5.45
CA LYS A 180 0.13 -24.86 -6.28
C LYS A 180 1.20 -25.73 -5.64
N ASP A 181 2.24 -25.13 -5.07
CA ASP A 181 3.31 -25.88 -4.41
C ASP A 181 2.92 -26.35 -3.01
N ASN A 182 1.96 -25.68 -2.36
CA ASN A 182 1.51 -25.97 -1.00
C ASN A 182 -0.02 -25.99 -0.96
N PRO A 183 -0.69 -26.99 -1.56
CA PRO A 183 -2.15 -26.99 -1.71
C PRO A 183 -2.91 -27.10 -0.38
N ARG A 184 -2.22 -27.53 0.68
CA ARG A 184 -2.77 -27.62 2.04
C ARG A 184 -2.54 -26.35 2.88
N LEU A 185 -1.97 -25.30 2.30
CA LEU A 185 -1.69 -24.06 3.03
C LEU A 185 -3.02 -23.36 3.38
N PRO A 186 -3.31 -23.10 4.67
CA PRO A 186 -4.52 -22.38 5.04
C PRO A 186 -4.53 -20.96 4.44
N LEU A 187 -5.71 -20.47 4.04
CA LEU A 187 -5.88 -19.10 3.52
C LEU A 187 -5.30 -18.04 4.46
N THR A 188 -5.49 -18.20 5.77
CA THR A 188 -4.91 -17.31 6.79
C THR A 188 -3.39 -17.24 6.71
N THR A 189 -2.74 -18.37 6.44
CA THR A 189 -1.28 -18.44 6.30
C THR A 189 -0.83 -17.80 4.99
N LEU A 190 -1.59 -18.00 3.91
CA LEU A 190 -1.35 -17.39 2.61
C LEU A 190 -1.44 -15.86 2.66
N LEU A 191 -2.49 -15.31 3.29
CA LEU A 191 -2.66 -13.86 3.45
C LEU A 191 -1.63 -13.26 4.41
N THR A 192 -1.29 -13.97 5.49
CA THR A 192 -0.19 -13.54 6.38
C THR A 192 1.13 -13.48 5.61
N LYS A 193 1.38 -14.46 4.74
CA LYS A 193 2.55 -14.47 3.86
C LYS A 193 2.52 -13.31 2.86
N ALA A 194 1.36 -13.00 2.28
CA ALA A 194 1.18 -11.84 1.41
C ALA A 194 1.52 -10.53 2.14
N LEU A 195 1.02 -10.36 3.37
CA LEU A 195 1.31 -9.19 4.21
C LEU A 195 2.81 -9.08 4.56
N ASN A 196 3.44 -10.20 4.94
CA ASN A 196 4.87 -10.24 5.29
C ASN A 196 5.78 -9.92 4.10
N HIS A 197 5.39 -10.32 2.89
CA HIS A 197 6.09 -9.97 1.65
C HIS A 197 5.57 -8.67 1.02
N HIS A 198 4.71 -7.92 1.72
CA HIS A 198 4.09 -6.69 1.26
C HIS A 198 3.52 -6.81 -0.16
N ILE A 199 2.86 -7.91 -0.46
CA ILE A 199 2.15 -8.12 -1.72
C ILE A 199 0.82 -7.35 -1.64
N PRO A 200 0.50 -6.49 -2.62
CA PRO A 200 -0.73 -5.73 -2.60
C PRO A 200 -1.96 -6.62 -2.83
N PHE A 201 -3.00 -6.43 -2.03
CA PHE A 201 -4.34 -7.02 -2.20
C PHE A 201 -5.36 -6.20 -1.42
N THR A 202 -6.62 -6.20 -1.83
CA THR A 202 -7.70 -5.49 -1.15
C THR A 202 -8.65 -6.47 -0.47
N LEU A 203 -9.26 -6.02 0.63
CA LEU A 203 -10.35 -6.72 1.32
C LEU A 203 -11.60 -5.85 1.24
N GLU A 204 -12.60 -6.40 0.57
CA GLU A 204 -13.88 -5.75 0.33
C GLU A 204 -14.98 -6.43 1.13
N VAL A 205 -15.98 -5.67 1.55
CA VAL A 205 -17.10 -6.16 2.37
C VAL A 205 -18.39 -5.76 1.69
N PRO A 206 -19.37 -6.68 1.54
CA PRO A 206 -20.70 -6.29 1.11
C PRO A 206 -21.25 -5.18 2.00
N SER A 207 -21.76 -4.09 1.41
CA SER A 207 -22.27 -2.95 2.19
C SER A 207 -23.40 -3.34 3.15
N SER A 208 -24.16 -4.39 2.80
CA SER A 208 -25.22 -4.98 3.61
C SER A 208 -24.73 -5.66 4.88
N THR A 209 -23.46 -6.07 4.97
CA THR A 209 -22.90 -6.73 6.15
C THR A 209 -22.17 -5.78 7.10
N ILE A 210 -21.82 -4.56 6.66
CA ILE A 210 -21.17 -3.54 7.50
C ILE A 210 -21.90 -3.31 8.84
N PRO A 211 -23.24 -3.20 8.91
CA PRO A 211 -23.93 -3.02 10.20
C PRO A 211 -23.67 -4.14 11.21
N LYS A 212 -23.34 -5.36 10.75
CA LYS A 212 -22.98 -6.47 11.64
C LYS A 212 -21.64 -6.21 12.34
N TRP A 213 -20.74 -5.47 11.70
CA TRP A 213 -19.42 -5.09 12.23
C TRP A 213 -19.46 -3.87 13.13
N THR A 214 -20.56 -3.11 13.10
CA THR A 214 -20.75 -1.98 13.99
C THR A 214 -20.78 -2.46 15.43
N ARG A 215 -19.82 -1.98 16.22
CA ARG A 215 -19.78 -2.26 17.66
C ARG A 215 -20.73 -1.30 18.41
N PRO A 216 -21.17 -1.64 19.64
CA PRO A 216 -21.93 -0.69 20.46
C PRO A 216 -21.15 0.62 20.67
N PRO A 217 -21.82 1.80 20.74
CA PRO A 217 -21.13 3.10 20.85
C PRO A 217 -20.10 3.20 21.97
N HIS A 218 -20.37 2.59 23.13
CA HIS A 218 -19.48 2.59 24.30
C HIS A 218 -18.23 1.70 24.16
N SER A 219 -18.14 0.88 23.11
CA SER A 219 -17.00 -0.01 22.86
C SER A 219 -15.96 0.60 21.91
N TYR A 220 -16.30 1.70 21.23
CA TYR A 220 -15.31 2.47 20.48
C TYR A 220 -14.40 3.23 21.43
N LEU A 221 -13.13 3.32 21.06
CA LEU A 221 -12.17 4.12 21.81
C LEU A 221 -12.46 5.61 21.57
N VAL A 222 -12.15 6.45 22.56
CA VAL A 222 -12.38 7.91 22.48
C VAL A 222 -11.76 8.51 21.21
N TRP A 223 -10.55 8.08 20.87
CA TRP A 223 -9.85 8.55 19.67
C TRP A 223 -10.49 8.05 18.35
N GLU A 224 -11.17 6.91 18.35
CA GLU A 224 -11.90 6.42 17.17
C GLU A 224 -13.14 7.27 16.93
N VAL A 225 -13.83 7.67 18.00
CA VAL A 225 -15.01 8.53 17.92
C VAL A 225 -14.63 9.94 17.46
N SER A 226 -13.54 10.50 17.98
CA SER A 226 -13.05 11.83 17.58
C SER A 226 -12.47 11.88 16.17
N ALA A 227 -12.11 10.73 15.58
CA ALA A 227 -11.54 10.65 14.24
C ALA A 227 -12.51 11.01 13.10
N SER A 228 -13.79 11.30 13.40
CA SER A 228 -14.77 11.74 12.39
C SER A 228 -14.29 12.96 11.60
N GLU A 229 -13.51 13.85 12.22
CA GLU A 229 -12.93 15.04 11.60
C GLU A 229 -12.08 14.72 10.36
N TYR A 230 -11.42 13.55 10.32
CA TYR A 230 -10.60 13.11 9.19
C TYR A 230 -11.44 12.68 7.98
N TYR A 231 -12.73 12.38 8.18
CA TYR A 231 -13.59 11.78 7.16
C TYR A 231 -14.69 12.74 6.67
N THR A 232 -14.90 13.88 7.32
CA THR A 232 -15.90 14.90 6.92
C THR A 232 -15.39 15.89 5.85
N GLY A 233 -14.24 15.61 5.22
CA GLY A 233 -13.73 16.34 4.05
C GLY A 233 -12.98 17.65 4.34
N VAL A 234 -12.92 18.09 5.60
CA VAL A 234 -12.24 19.35 5.99
C VAL A 234 -10.80 19.10 6.46
N SER A 235 -10.54 17.96 7.10
CA SER A 235 -9.22 17.66 7.67
C SER A 235 -8.35 16.87 6.68
N GLN A 236 -7.31 17.52 6.16
CA GLN A 236 -6.27 16.86 5.37
C GLN A 236 -5.13 16.41 6.28
N ALA A 237 -4.40 15.37 5.87
CA ALA A 237 -3.15 14.99 6.50
C ALA A 237 -2.22 16.21 6.67
N ARG A 238 -1.59 16.35 7.84
CA ARG A 238 -0.70 17.47 8.14
C ARG A 238 0.39 17.57 7.06
N PRO A 239 0.45 18.66 6.28
CA PRO A 239 1.48 18.81 5.27
C PRO A 239 2.84 18.94 5.94
N ILE A 240 3.85 18.28 5.37
CA ILE A 240 5.22 18.43 5.82
C ILE A 240 5.83 19.61 5.08
N THR A 241 6.48 20.51 5.81
CA THR A 241 7.19 21.63 5.20
C THR A 241 8.64 21.21 4.96
N HIS A 242 9.18 21.51 3.78
CA HIS A 242 10.59 21.25 3.53
C HIS A 242 11.44 22.05 4.52
N ASN A 243 12.36 21.38 5.19
CA ASN A 243 13.31 22.03 6.10
C ASN A 243 14.75 21.67 5.70
N ALA A 244 15.58 22.70 5.49
CA ALA A 244 16.99 22.54 5.16
C ALA A 244 17.78 21.87 6.31
N VAL A 245 17.30 22.02 7.54
CA VAL A 245 17.81 21.31 8.71
C VAL A 245 17.20 19.90 8.72
N GLY A 246 17.94 18.93 8.20
CA GLY A 246 17.47 17.55 8.03
C GLY A 246 16.95 16.88 9.31
N THR A 247 17.44 17.26 10.49
CA THR A 247 16.94 16.75 11.79
C THR A 247 15.52 17.21 12.09
N GLU A 248 15.18 18.46 11.77
CA GLU A 248 13.84 19.00 11.95
C GLU A 248 12.87 18.39 10.94
N TYR A 249 13.29 18.24 9.69
CA TYR A 249 12.50 17.55 8.67
C TYR A 249 12.23 16.09 9.07
N ALA A 250 13.24 15.36 9.56
CA ALA A 250 13.07 13.99 10.06
C ALA A 250 12.05 13.91 11.20
N ARG A 251 12.11 14.87 12.14
CA ARG A 251 11.21 14.94 13.29
C ARG A 251 9.77 15.22 12.85
N GLU A 252 9.56 16.21 11.99
CA GLU A 252 8.24 16.54 11.45
C GLU A 252 7.65 15.37 10.66
N TYR A 253 8.45 14.74 9.81
CA TYR A 253 8.05 13.55 9.08
C TYR A 253 7.56 12.44 10.01
N LYS A 254 8.33 12.08 11.04
CA LYS A 254 7.94 11.04 12.00
C LYS A 254 6.64 11.37 12.73
N LEU A 255 6.47 12.62 13.15
CA LEU A 255 5.24 13.06 13.82
C LEU A 255 4.02 12.94 12.90
N SER A 256 4.14 13.39 11.65
CA SER A 256 3.06 13.28 10.68
C SER A 256 2.74 11.82 10.29
N VAL A 257 3.75 10.95 10.21
CA VAL A 257 3.54 9.51 9.99
C VAL A 257 2.82 8.87 11.16
N LEU A 258 3.23 9.16 12.40
CA LEU A 258 2.56 8.63 13.59
C LEU A 258 1.12 9.11 13.70
N GLU A 259 0.83 10.37 13.38
CA GLU A 259 -0.53 10.90 13.31
C GLU A 259 -1.40 10.05 12.36
N ILE A 260 -0.93 9.82 11.13
CA ILE A 260 -1.67 9.04 10.13
C ILE A 260 -1.83 7.58 10.54
N LEU A 261 -0.77 6.93 11.01
CA LEU A 261 -0.82 5.53 11.41
C LEU A 261 -1.61 5.28 12.70
N ASN A 262 -1.99 6.34 13.41
CA ASN A 262 -2.94 6.29 14.51
C ASN A 262 -4.41 6.40 14.05
N ARG A 263 -4.69 6.81 12.81
CA ARG A 263 -6.06 6.93 12.30
C ARG A 263 -6.74 5.55 12.17
N PRO A 264 -8.07 5.47 12.30
CA PRO A 264 -8.77 4.19 12.17
C PRO A 264 -8.53 3.47 10.84
N ASN A 265 -8.48 4.18 9.70
CA ASN A 265 -8.26 3.60 8.36
C ASN A 265 -6.80 3.21 8.05
N SER A 266 -5.86 3.45 8.96
CA SER A 266 -4.42 3.21 8.72
C SER A 266 -4.05 1.75 8.45
N THR A 267 -4.91 0.80 8.82
CA THR A 267 -4.79 -0.61 8.49
C THR A 267 -4.74 -0.86 6.99
N ALA A 268 -5.37 0.00 6.19
CA ALA A 268 -5.36 -0.06 4.74
C ALA A 268 -3.95 0.01 4.12
N PHE A 269 -2.97 0.62 4.78
CA PHE A 269 -1.60 0.71 4.26
C PHE A 269 -0.95 -0.65 4.09
N PHE A 270 -1.36 -1.65 4.87
CA PHE A 270 -0.86 -3.02 4.70
C PHE A 270 -1.37 -3.68 3.42
N PHE A 271 -2.61 -3.37 3.04
CA PHE A 271 -3.28 -3.89 1.85
C PHE A 271 -2.77 -3.24 0.55
N GLU A 272 -2.33 -1.98 0.63
CA GLU A 272 -1.58 -1.30 -0.45
C GLU A 272 -0.26 -2.00 -0.81
N GLY A 273 0.31 -2.77 0.13
CA GLY A 273 1.56 -3.51 -0.07
C GLY A 273 2.77 -2.60 -0.33
N ARG A 274 3.78 -3.19 -0.97
CA ARG A 274 5.03 -2.56 -1.42
C ARG A 274 5.68 -1.73 -0.28
N LEU A 275 6.20 -0.56 -0.65
CA LEU A 275 6.86 0.37 0.26
C LEU A 275 5.91 0.94 1.32
N LEU A 276 4.62 1.15 1.01
CA LEU A 276 3.66 1.73 1.95
C LEU A 276 3.38 0.77 3.12
N ALA A 277 3.16 -0.52 2.83
CA ALA A 277 2.99 -1.54 3.85
C ALA A 277 4.25 -1.69 4.72
N ARG A 278 5.45 -1.61 4.13
CA ARG A 278 6.69 -1.63 4.89
C ARG A 278 6.81 -0.45 5.84
N LEU A 279 6.48 0.75 5.36
CA LEU A 279 6.51 1.98 6.15
C LEU A 279 5.52 1.92 7.31
N ALA A 280 4.29 1.46 7.04
CA ALA A 280 3.29 1.22 8.08
C ALA A 280 3.75 0.17 9.10
N SER A 281 4.40 -0.91 8.65
CA SER A 281 4.98 -1.90 9.57
C SER A 281 6.14 -1.37 10.40
N HIS A 282 6.92 -0.41 9.88
CA HIS A 282 8.09 0.14 10.58
C HIS A 282 7.70 1.19 11.62
N TYR A 283 6.83 2.12 11.23
CA TYR A 283 6.48 3.29 12.03
C TYR A 283 5.16 3.13 12.80
N GLY A 284 4.34 2.15 12.42
CA GLY A 284 3.07 1.88 13.06
C GLY A 284 3.24 1.29 14.45
N ASN A 285 2.22 1.46 15.29
CA ASN A 285 2.19 0.84 16.61
C ASN A 285 2.19 -0.70 16.46
N PRO A 286 2.74 -1.45 17.43
CA PRO A 286 2.80 -2.92 17.38
C PRO A 286 1.44 -3.60 17.15
N GLY A 287 0.33 -2.96 17.60
CA GLY A 287 -1.03 -3.47 17.40
C GLY A 287 -1.63 -3.17 16.01
N LEU A 288 -1.00 -2.35 15.17
CA LEU A 288 -1.57 -1.92 13.88
C LEU A 288 -1.84 -3.13 12.96
N MET A 289 -0.93 -4.10 12.90
CA MET A 289 -1.11 -5.31 12.10
C MET A 289 -2.23 -6.21 12.66
N SER A 290 -2.35 -6.31 13.99
CA SER A 290 -3.45 -7.05 14.62
C SER A 290 -4.79 -6.44 14.23
N ARG A 291 -4.92 -5.11 14.31
CA ARG A 291 -6.14 -4.39 13.89
C ARG A 291 -6.51 -4.68 12.44
N ALA A 292 -5.54 -4.73 11.52
CA ALA A 292 -5.79 -5.05 10.12
C ALA A 292 -6.34 -6.47 9.90
N MET A 293 -6.01 -7.41 10.79
CA MET A 293 -6.47 -8.80 10.76
C MET A 293 -7.78 -9.04 11.52
N GLU A 294 -8.21 -8.10 12.36
CA GLU A 294 -9.41 -8.21 13.21
C GLU A 294 -10.71 -7.97 12.45
N GLY A 295 -10.71 -7.07 11.46
CA GLY A 295 -11.89 -6.74 10.67
C GLY A 295 -11.85 -5.33 10.07
N PRO A 296 -13.01 -4.83 9.62
CA PRO A 296 -13.22 -3.43 9.26
C PRO A 296 -12.83 -2.46 10.38
N SER A 297 -12.08 -1.40 10.06
CA SER A 297 -11.82 -0.33 11.02
C SER A 297 -13.07 0.46 11.42
N ALA A 298 -12.93 1.25 12.48
CA ALA A 298 -13.93 2.26 12.86
C ALA A 298 -14.16 3.32 11.76
N ALA A 299 -13.19 3.57 10.87
CA ALA A 299 -13.42 4.44 9.72
C ALA A 299 -14.60 3.94 8.89
N MET A 300 -14.63 2.63 8.62
CA MET A 300 -15.67 2.01 7.80
C MET A 300 -16.95 1.73 8.57
N THR A 301 -16.85 1.26 9.82
CA THR A 301 -17.99 0.77 10.62
C THR A 301 -18.70 1.84 11.44
N LEU A 302 -18.00 2.89 11.87
CA LEU A 302 -18.54 4.01 12.64
C LEU A 302 -18.79 5.22 11.76
N HIS A 303 -17.80 5.61 10.95
CA HIS A 303 -17.84 6.84 10.16
C HIS A 303 -18.36 6.64 8.73
N GLY A 304 -18.60 5.39 8.31
CA GLY A 304 -19.06 5.07 6.96
C GLY A 304 -18.06 5.43 5.86
N SER A 305 -16.80 5.69 6.22
CA SER A 305 -15.71 6.04 5.30
C SER A 305 -15.23 4.81 4.52
N GLY A 306 -14.46 5.05 3.45
CA GLY A 306 -13.94 4.02 2.56
C GLY A 306 -14.33 4.24 1.11
N HIS A 307 -13.81 3.37 0.23
CA HIS A 307 -14.17 3.34 -1.17
C HIS A 307 -15.38 2.41 -1.37
N LEU A 308 -16.45 2.94 -1.97
CA LEU A 308 -17.65 2.20 -2.32
C LEU A 308 -17.58 1.81 -3.80
N ASP A 309 -17.55 0.50 -4.07
CA ASP A 309 -17.73 -0.04 -5.41
C ASP A 309 -19.24 -0.29 -5.63
N PHE A 310 -19.85 0.56 -6.46
CA PHE A 310 -21.28 0.46 -6.78
C PHE A 310 -21.62 -0.79 -7.60
N SER A 311 -20.69 -1.27 -8.44
CA SER A 311 -20.95 -2.41 -9.32
C SER A 311 -21.14 -3.70 -8.51
N ARG A 312 -20.38 -3.84 -7.42
CA ARG A 312 -20.41 -5.00 -6.52
C ARG A 312 -21.21 -4.72 -5.25
N SER A 313 -21.60 -3.46 -5.02
CA SER A 313 -22.16 -3.00 -3.74
C SER A 313 -21.24 -3.31 -2.55
N THR A 314 -19.93 -3.33 -2.77
CA THR A 314 -18.91 -3.61 -1.76
C THR A 314 -18.25 -2.32 -1.28
N ARG A 315 -17.73 -2.34 -0.06
CA ARG A 315 -16.91 -1.27 0.51
C ARG A 315 -15.57 -1.82 0.95
N ARG A 316 -14.52 -1.05 0.72
CA ARG A 316 -13.18 -1.31 1.25
C ARG A 316 -12.64 -0.10 1.97
N GLU A 317 -11.67 -0.33 2.83
CA GLU A 317 -10.87 0.75 3.37
C GLU A 317 -10.14 1.48 2.24
N SER A 318 -10.06 2.80 2.35
CA SER A 318 -9.35 3.62 1.39
C SER A 318 -8.39 4.55 2.10
N ILE A 319 -7.32 4.86 1.39
CA ILE A 319 -6.31 5.82 1.80
C ILE A 319 -6.34 6.94 0.78
N SER A 320 -6.38 8.17 1.28
CA SER A 320 -6.33 9.34 0.42
C SER A 320 -4.90 9.61 -0.07
N ASP A 321 -4.75 10.24 -1.23
CA ASP A 321 -3.41 10.62 -1.73
C ASP A 321 -2.60 11.50 -0.77
N PRO A 322 -3.21 12.49 -0.06
CA PRO A 322 -2.50 13.22 0.99
C PRO A 322 -1.92 12.30 2.06
N GLU A 323 -2.63 11.26 2.48
CA GLU A 323 -2.14 10.32 3.49
C GLU A 323 -0.97 9.47 2.96
N ARG A 324 -1.07 8.97 1.72
CA ARG A 324 0.03 8.27 1.03
C ARG A 324 1.27 9.18 0.94
N ASN A 325 1.06 10.43 0.54
CA ASN A 325 2.13 11.41 0.35
C ASN A 325 2.85 11.74 1.66
N VAL A 326 2.12 11.90 2.78
CA VAL A 326 2.76 12.09 4.08
C VAL A 326 3.54 10.86 4.51
N LEU A 327 3.04 9.64 4.26
CA LEU A 327 3.79 8.41 4.57
C LEU A 327 5.11 8.33 3.80
N LEU A 328 5.12 8.81 2.55
CA LEU A 328 6.32 8.95 1.70
C LEU A 328 7.19 10.16 2.06
N GLY A 329 6.76 10.99 3.01
CA GLY A 329 7.46 12.19 3.46
C GLY A 329 7.48 13.30 2.40
N GLN A 330 6.42 13.42 1.60
CA GLN A 330 6.27 14.48 0.62
C GLN A 330 6.23 15.84 1.35
N SER A 331 7.19 16.72 1.03
CA SER A 331 7.16 18.10 1.48
C SER A 331 6.49 19.02 0.46
N ARG A 332 5.69 19.96 0.94
CA ARG A 332 5.23 21.07 0.08
C ARG A 332 6.43 21.94 -0.31
N PRO A 333 6.44 22.48 -1.55
CA PRO A 333 7.38 23.53 -1.93
C PRO A 333 7.35 24.67 -0.90
N GLY A 334 8.52 25.12 -0.47
CA GLY A 334 8.64 26.09 0.60
C GLY A 334 10.06 26.65 0.69
N GLY A 335 10.17 27.95 0.98
CA GLY A 335 11.45 28.65 1.03
C GLY A 335 12.13 28.74 -0.34
N SER A 336 13.39 28.28 -0.42
CA SER A 336 14.21 28.32 -1.64
C SER A 336 13.97 27.15 -2.60
N LYS A 337 13.18 26.14 -2.21
CA LYS A 337 12.86 24.98 -3.04
C LYS A 337 11.48 25.15 -3.66
N THR A 338 11.45 25.18 -4.99
CA THR A 338 10.22 25.30 -5.79
C THR A 338 9.59 23.96 -6.12
N GLU A 339 10.34 22.87 -6.00
CA GLU A 339 9.89 21.52 -6.37
C GLU A 339 9.50 20.69 -5.15
N THR A 340 8.49 19.84 -5.32
CA THR A 340 8.07 18.83 -4.35
C THR A 340 9.18 17.81 -4.14
N GLN A 341 9.47 17.48 -2.89
CA GLN A 341 10.47 16.51 -2.52
C GLN A 341 9.88 15.41 -1.65
N TYR A 342 10.50 14.25 -1.68
CA TYR A 342 10.06 13.07 -0.95
C TYR A 342 11.22 12.45 -0.19
N ILE A 343 10.96 12.09 1.07
CA ILE A 343 11.90 11.33 1.91
C ILE A 343 12.01 9.89 1.44
N TRP A 344 10.93 9.32 0.90
CA TRP A 344 10.90 8.00 0.29
C TRP A 344 10.53 8.13 -1.19
N PRO A 345 11.00 7.23 -2.07
CA PRO A 345 10.60 7.31 -3.47
C PRO A 345 9.08 7.17 -3.61
N PRO A 346 8.43 7.93 -4.50
CA PRO A 346 7.06 7.63 -4.92
C PRO A 346 6.90 6.16 -5.30
N THR A 347 5.78 5.55 -4.93
CA THR A 347 5.54 4.10 -5.10
C THR A 347 5.69 3.65 -6.55
N VAL A 348 5.22 4.46 -7.50
CA VAL A 348 5.37 4.23 -8.94
C VAL A 348 6.85 4.19 -9.36
N ILE A 349 7.67 5.13 -8.86
CA ILE A 349 9.11 5.18 -9.15
C ILE A 349 9.84 4.01 -8.50
N PHE A 350 9.50 3.68 -7.25
CA PHE A 350 10.07 2.54 -6.54
C PHE A 350 9.84 1.25 -7.33
N GLN A 351 8.60 0.98 -7.75
CA GLN A 351 8.25 -0.23 -8.50
C GLN A 351 8.92 -0.28 -9.88
N ALA A 352 8.95 0.85 -10.59
CA ALA A 352 9.49 0.89 -11.94
C ALA A 352 11.02 0.87 -12.01
N ARG A 353 11.72 1.34 -10.96
CA ARG A 353 13.16 1.61 -11.01
C ARG A 353 14.00 0.91 -9.95
N PHE A 354 13.42 0.51 -8.84
CA PHE A 354 14.17 -0.23 -7.82
C PHE A 354 14.27 -1.71 -8.23
N LEU A 355 15.30 -2.03 -9.03
CA LEU A 355 15.50 -3.34 -9.65
C LEU A 355 15.41 -4.56 -8.70
N PRO A 356 15.84 -4.48 -7.44
CA PRO A 356 15.66 -5.61 -6.52
C PRO A 356 14.20 -5.93 -6.19
N PHE A 357 13.28 -4.97 -6.34
CA PHE A 357 11.86 -5.20 -6.12
C PHE A 357 11.23 -5.85 -7.35
N ASP A 358 10.89 -7.13 -7.24
CA ASP A 358 10.24 -7.94 -8.28
C ASP A 358 8.72 -8.02 -8.11
N GLY A 359 8.13 -7.17 -7.26
CA GLY A 359 6.72 -7.24 -6.86
C GLY A 359 6.48 -7.88 -5.51
N ARG A 360 7.54 -8.35 -4.83
CA ARG A 360 7.53 -8.78 -3.43
C ARG A 360 8.61 -8.04 -2.65
N TRP A 361 8.40 -7.93 -1.36
CA TRP A 361 9.42 -7.50 -0.43
C TRP A 361 10.37 -8.66 -0.13
N ASN A 362 11.65 -8.48 -0.47
CA ASN A 362 12.72 -9.44 -0.28
C ASN A 362 13.87 -8.82 0.54
N ASP A 363 14.94 -9.57 0.78
CA ASP A 363 16.09 -9.14 1.57
C ASP A 363 16.80 -7.90 1.04
N ASP A 364 16.91 -7.77 -0.29
CA ASP A 364 17.54 -6.60 -0.88
C ASP A 364 16.68 -5.34 -0.65
N CYS A 365 15.34 -5.47 -0.72
CA CYS A 365 14.41 -4.42 -0.33
C CYS A 365 14.56 -4.06 1.15
N GLU A 366 14.61 -5.07 2.03
CA GLU A 366 14.71 -4.87 3.48
C GLU A 366 16.03 -4.19 3.85
N LYS A 367 17.15 -4.65 3.30
CA LYS A 367 18.46 -4.06 3.52
C LYS A 367 18.49 -2.59 3.10
N TRP A 368 18.03 -2.29 1.88
CA TRP A 368 17.95 -0.91 1.38
C TRP A 368 17.07 -0.04 2.28
N PHE A 369 15.92 -0.56 2.69
CA PHE A 369 14.98 0.16 3.55
C PHE A 369 15.60 0.48 4.92
N LEU A 370 16.20 -0.51 5.58
CA LEU A 370 16.82 -0.35 6.91
C LEU A 370 17.98 0.64 6.88
N GLU A 371 18.85 0.57 5.85
CA GLU A 371 19.93 1.55 5.67
C GLU A 371 19.38 2.98 5.57
N ARG A 372 18.29 3.17 4.83
CA ARG A 372 17.64 4.49 4.71
C ARG A 372 16.94 4.92 6.00
N ALA A 373 16.22 4.01 6.65
CA ALA A 373 15.51 4.27 7.90
C ALA A 373 16.47 4.71 9.01
N GLU A 374 17.64 4.07 9.13
CA GLU A 374 18.67 4.47 10.10
C GLU A 374 19.27 5.85 9.80
N ASN A 375 19.47 6.20 8.51
CA ASN A 375 19.89 7.56 8.14
C ASN A 375 18.85 8.62 8.57
N ILE A 376 17.56 8.37 8.30
CA ILE A 376 16.46 9.24 8.73
C ILE A 376 16.40 9.32 10.26
N LYS A 377 16.64 8.21 10.97
CA LYS A 377 16.69 8.17 12.42
C LYS A 377 17.83 9.02 12.99
N GLY A 378 18.99 9.03 12.35
CA GLY A 378 20.11 9.92 12.65
C GLY A 378 19.91 11.38 12.24
N GLY A 379 18.74 11.73 11.67
CA GLY A 379 18.44 13.07 11.18
C GLY A 379 19.11 13.43 9.85
N PHE A 380 19.62 12.43 9.13
CA PHE A 380 20.17 12.58 7.79
C PHE A 380 19.07 12.26 6.78
N VAL A 381 18.25 13.26 6.48
CA VAL A 381 17.22 13.19 5.45
C VAL A 381 17.83 13.71 4.16
N ASP A 382 17.79 12.87 3.12
CA ASP A 382 18.19 13.23 1.76
C ASP A 382 16.91 13.22 0.89
N PRO A 383 16.08 14.28 1.00
CA PRO A 383 14.83 14.37 0.28
C PRO A 383 15.13 14.62 -1.19
N LYS A 384 14.40 13.96 -2.08
CA LYS A 384 14.62 14.05 -3.52
C LYS A 384 13.32 14.36 -4.24
N THR A 385 13.44 15.09 -5.32
CA THR A 385 12.36 15.23 -6.30
C THR A 385 12.16 13.90 -7.01
N GLU A 386 11.06 13.75 -7.74
CA GLU A 386 10.79 12.54 -8.52
C GLU A 386 11.94 12.19 -9.47
N GLY A 387 12.47 13.18 -10.19
CA GLY A 387 13.64 13.03 -11.05
C GLY A 387 14.91 12.66 -10.29
N GLY A 388 15.08 13.18 -9.07
CA GLY A 388 16.18 12.81 -8.18
C GLY A 388 16.12 11.34 -7.76
N TRP A 389 14.92 10.83 -7.45
CA TRP A 389 14.70 9.42 -7.14
C TRP A 389 14.94 8.50 -8.34
N TRP A 390 14.50 8.93 -9.51
CA TRP A 390 14.76 8.25 -10.77
C TRP A 390 16.27 8.08 -11.03
N ASN A 391 17.03 9.15 -10.87
CA ASN A 391 18.48 9.13 -11.04
C ASN A 391 19.18 8.29 -9.96
N TYR A 392 18.67 8.34 -8.72
CA TYR A 392 19.20 7.53 -7.62
C TYR A 392 19.15 6.03 -7.93
N PHE A 393 18.02 5.54 -8.45
CA PHE A 393 17.88 4.13 -8.80
C PHE A 393 18.53 3.73 -10.12
N ARG A 394 18.91 4.68 -10.97
CA ARG A 394 19.62 4.39 -12.24
C ARG A 394 20.93 3.64 -12.03
N HIS A 395 21.59 3.87 -10.89
CA HIS A 395 22.88 3.28 -10.54
C HIS A 395 22.78 2.03 -9.64
N SER A 396 21.57 1.66 -9.20
CA SER A 396 21.36 0.42 -8.47
C SER A 396 21.78 -0.76 -9.36
N LYS A 397 22.55 -1.70 -8.79
CA LYS A 397 23.05 -2.87 -9.52
C LYS A 397 21.88 -3.57 -10.22
N ARG A 398 22.08 -3.92 -11.49
CA ARG A 398 21.09 -4.66 -12.26
C ARG A 398 20.96 -6.08 -11.72
N CYS A 399 19.92 -6.33 -10.92
CA CYS A 399 19.44 -7.69 -10.68
C CYS A 399 18.73 -8.20 -11.94
N LYS A 400 18.73 -9.53 -12.14
CA LYS A 400 17.95 -10.15 -13.21
C LYS A 400 16.46 -10.05 -12.83
N CYS A 401 15.73 -9.11 -13.44
CA CYS A 401 14.29 -9.02 -13.28
C CYS A 401 13.61 -10.09 -14.17
N THR A 402 12.49 -10.65 -13.69
CA THR A 402 11.63 -11.50 -14.51
C THR A 402 11.03 -10.66 -15.63
N THR A 403 11.20 -11.08 -16.89
CA THR A 403 10.66 -10.35 -18.06
C THR A 403 9.16 -10.59 -18.22
N ASP A 404 8.49 -9.76 -19.01
CA ASP A 404 7.05 -9.91 -19.28
C ASP A 404 6.75 -11.22 -20.03
N ASP A 405 7.67 -11.68 -20.89
CA ASP A 405 7.57 -12.99 -21.55
C ASP A 405 7.65 -14.13 -20.54
N GLU A 406 8.60 -14.06 -19.61
CA GLU A 406 8.76 -15.05 -18.56
C GLU A 406 7.51 -15.10 -17.65
N TRP A 407 6.87 -13.94 -17.40
CA TRP A 407 5.58 -13.87 -16.72
C TRP A 407 4.42 -14.50 -17.52
N ARG A 408 4.37 -14.31 -18.84
CA ARG A 408 3.38 -14.96 -19.72
C ARG A 408 3.57 -16.48 -19.79
N ASP A 409 4.80 -16.95 -19.78
CA ASP A 409 5.11 -18.38 -19.72
C ASP A 409 4.63 -19.00 -18.41
N ILE A 410 4.85 -18.30 -17.29
CA ILE A 410 4.36 -18.67 -15.96
C ILE A 410 2.83 -18.75 -15.96
N GLU A 411 2.17 -17.73 -16.48
CA GLU A 411 0.71 -17.67 -16.57
C GLU A 411 0.18 -18.86 -17.36
N THR A 412 0.74 -19.09 -18.55
CA THR A 412 0.38 -20.23 -19.41
C THR A 412 0.58 -21.54 -18.67
N ALA A 413 1.72 -21.73 -17.99
CA ALA A 413 2.01 -22.94 -17.23
C ALA A 413 1.06 -23.14 -16.03
N ILE A 414 0.58 -22.07 -15.39
CA ILE A 414 -0.42 -22.16 -14.32
C ILE A 414 -1.79 -22.53 -14.91
N THR A 415 -2.18 -21.88 -16.00
CA THR A 415 -3.48 -22.09 -16.66
C THR A 415 -3.59 -23.48 -17.28
N THR A 416 -2.54 -23.95 -17.97
CA THR A 416 -2.51 -25.27 -18.62
C THR A 416 -2.39 -26.43 -17.62
N ALA A 417 -1.76 -26.22 -16.46
CA ALA A 417 -1.57 -27.27 -15.48
C ALA A 417 -2.83 -27.59 -14.64
N ASN A 418 -3.83 -26.71 -14.60
CA ASN A 418 -5.00 -26.83 -13.73
C ASN A 418 -6.22 -27.40 -14.48
N GLY A 419 -6.22 -28.71 -14.72
CA GLY A 419 -7.47 -29.47 -14.88
C GLY A 419 -8.39 -29.28 -13.65
N ASP A 420 -9.70 -29.29 -13.90
CA ASP A 420 -10.82 -28.91 -13.02
C ASP A 420 -10.53 -28.87 -11.49
N SER A 421 -10.41 -27.64 -10.98
CA SER A 421 -11.03 -27.15 -9.75
C SER A 421 -10.26 -27.00 -8.42
N TRP A 422 -10.65 -25.94 -7.69
CA TRP A 422 -10.59 -25.79 -6.25
C TRP A 422 -11.89 -26.41 -5.69
N GLU A 423 -11.82 -27.51 -4.94
CA GLU A 423 -12.99 -28.20 -4.35
C GLU A 423 -14.15 -28.51 -5.34
N GLY A 424 -13.87 -28.83 -6.61
CA GLY A 424 -14.90 -29.07 -7.63
C GLY A 424 -15.38 -27.82 -8.39
N LYS A 425 -14.94 -26.60 -8.01
CA LYS A 425 -15.20 -25.33 -8.71
C LYS A 425 -13.98 -24.76 -9.44
N ARG A 426 -14.17 -24.23 -10.65
CA ARG A 426 -13.07 -23.59 -11.40
C ARG A 426 -12.56 -22.36 -10.63
N LEU A 427 -11.26 -22.07 -10.68
CA LEU A 427 -10.69 -20.85 -10.05
C LEU A 427 -11.37 -19.57 -10.56
N SER A 428 -11.87 -19.59 -11.81
CA SER A 428 -12.71 -18.55 -12.41
C SER A 428 -14.03 -18.29 -11.67
N GLU A 429 -14.51 -19.24 -10.86
CA GLU A 429 -15.71 -19.11 -10.03
C GLU A 429 -15.42 -18.51 -8.63
N ILE A 430 -14.14 -18.44 -8.24
CA ILE A 430 -13.68 -17.92 -6.94
C ILE A 430 -13.02 -16.54 -7.12
N PHE A 431 -12.27 -16.40 -8.20
CA PHE A 431 -11.67 -15.18 -8.69
C PHE A 431 -12.21 -15.00 -10.12
N ASP A 432 -13.08 -14.02 -10.36
CA ASP A 432 -13.65 -13.80 -11.70
C ASP A 432 -12.58 -13.22 -12.65
N ILE A 433 -11.73 -14.11 -13.19
CA ILE A 433 -10.67 -13.78 -14.17
C ILE A 433 -11.28 -13.34 -15.51
N THR A 434 -12.54 -13.70 -15.76
CA THR A 434 -13.29 -13.32 -16.95
C THR A 434 -13.99 -11.97 -16.82
N SER A 435 -13.91 -11.33 -15.64
CA SER A 435 -14.43 -9.98 -15.44
C SER A 435 -13.70 -9.04 -16.39
N PRO A 436 -14.41 -8.28 -17.25
CA PRO A 436 -13.79 -7.31 -18.17
C PRO A 436 -12.96 -6.24 -17.46
N GLY A 437 -13.11 -6.07 -16.14
CA GLY A 437 -12.31 -5.17 -15.31
C GLY A 437 -10.94 -5.73 -14.88
N ASN A 438 -10.64 -6.98 -15.21
CA ASN A 438 -9.34 -7.64 -14.99
C ASN A 438 -8.55 -7.82 -16.30
N ASP A 439 -8.99 -7.20 -17.39
CA ASP A 439 -8.24 -7.17 -18.65
C ASP A 439 -6.99 -6.29 -18.47
N TYR A 440 -5.82 -6.89 -18.62
CA TYR A 440 -4.52 -6.27 -18.35
C TYR A 440 -3.99 -5.43 -19.52
N MET A 441 -4.71 -5.39 -20.64
CA MET A 441 -4.22 -4.79 -21.88
C MET A 441 -4.51 -3.29 -22.04
N ASP A 442 -5.16 -2.63 -21.08
CA ASP A 442 -5.23 -1.16 -21.04
C ASP A 442 -5.23 -0.63 -19.58
N PRO A 443 -4.16 0.07 -19.14
CA PRO A 443 -4.03 0.60 -17.78
C PRO A 443 -4.91 1.80 -17.44
#